data_AF-A0A929HRE5-F1
#
_entry.id   AF-A0A929HRE5-F1
#
_cell.length_a   1.000
_cell.length_b   1.000
_cell.length_c   1.000
_cell.angle_alpha   90.00
_cell.angle_beta   90.00
_cell.angle_gamma   90.00
#
_symmetry.space_group_name_H-M   'P 1'
#
loop_
_entity.id
_entity.type
_entity.pdbx_description
1 polymer ?
#
loop_
_entity_poly.entity_id
_entity_poly.type
_entity_poly.pdbx_seq_one_letter_code
_entity_poly.pdbx_strand_id
1 'polypeptide(L)'
;MVSLETPVCEFDLPAIDFSLPGTDGKVWTLEDCRGENGLLVMFICNHCPYVKAIIDRLVRDTNELKALGVNTVAIMSNDVVDYPADSFDNMKLFSQEQGFTFPYLLDESQQVAKNYGAVCTPDFFGYNGDLKLQYRGRLDESRKQAAATDVRRDLFEAMKDVAETGQGPKQQIPSMGCSIKWRAA
;
A
#
# COMPACT_ATOMS: atom_id res chain seq x y z
N MET A 1 -12.88 16.75 -2.35
CA MET A 1 -11.90 15.65 -2.40
C MET A 1 -12.12 14.92 -3.72
N VAL A 2 -11.12 14.88 -4.60
CA VAL A 2 -11.21 14.27 -5.93
C VAL A 2 -10.84 12.78 -5.82
N SER A 3 -11.55 11.92 -6.56
CA SER A 3 -11.20 10.51 -6.72
C SER A 3 -10.24 10.37 -7.90
N LEU A 4 -9.18 9.59 -7.74
CA LEU A 4 -8.23 9.29 -8.81
C LEU A 4 -8.15 7.78 -9.04
N GLU A 5 -7.69 7.41 -10.22
CA GLU A 5 -7.31 6.05 -10.58
C GLU A 5 -5.78 5.97 -10.71
N THR A 6 -5.20 4.82 -10.38
CA THR A 6 -3.76 4.61 -10.47
C THR A 6 -3.31 4.43 -11.92
N PRO A 7 -2.09 4.87 -12.28
CA PRO A 7 -1.47 4.53 -13.56
C PRO A 7 -1.38 3.00 -13.78
N VAL A 8 -1.21 2.62 -15.04
CA VAL A 8 -0.92 1.23 -15.43
C VAL A 8 0.44 0.80 -14.87
N CYS A 9 0.58 -0.48 -14.55
CA CYS A 9 1.86 -1.05 -14.12
C CYS A 9 2.94 -0.87 -15.18
N GLU A 10 4.01 -0.17 -14.81
CA GLU A 10 5.26 -0.10 -15.57
C GLU A 10 6.16 -1.23 -15.09
N PHE A 11 6.06 -2.38 -15.75
CA PHE A 11 6.80 -3.59 -15.37
C PHE A 11 8.31 -3.34 -15.29
N ASP A 12 8.94 -4.02 -14.35
CA ASP A 12 10.38 -4.01 -14.11
C ASP A 12 10.97 -2.70 -13.60
N LEU A 13 10.14 -1.68 -13.31
CA LEU A 13 10.61 -0.52 -12.57
C LEU A 13 11.15 -0.94 -11.19
N PRO A 14 12.35 -0.49 -10.80
CA PRO A 14 12.89 -0.80 -9.49
C PRO A 14 12.08 -0.10 -8.39
N ALA A 15 11.94 -0.76 -7.23
CA ALA A 15 11.45 -0.09 -6.03
C ALA A 15 12.35 1.10 -5.68
N ILE A 16 11.73 2.22 -5.26
CA ILE A 16 12.47 3.41 -4.87
C ILE A 16 12.88 3.29 -3.41
N ASP A 17 14.14 3.55 -3.12
CA ASP A 17 14.64 3.49 -1.76
C ASP A 17 13.99 4.55 -0.85
N PHE A 18 13.85 4.20 0.43
CA PHE A 18 13.29 5.07 1.46
C PHE A 18 13.88 4.75 2.83
N SER A 19 13.77 5.70 3.75
CA SER A 19 14.13 5.54 5.17
C SER A 19 13.13 6.35 5.99
N LEU A 20 12.14 5.68 6.59
CA LEU A 20 10.98 6.33 7.19
C LEU A 20 10.72 5.83 8.62
N PRO A 21 10.27 6.70 9.54
CA PRO A 21 9.88 6.29 10.88
C PRO A 21 8.56 5.50 10.85
N GLY A 22 8.53 4.36 11.54
CA GLY A 22 7.37 3.51 11.74
C GLY A 22 6.66 3.79 13.06
N THR A 23 5.36 3.45 13.12
CA THR A 23 4.53 3.57 14.34
C THR A 23 5.06 2.74 15.51
N ASP A 24 5.91 1.75 15.24
CA ASP A 24 6.62 0.91 16.23
C ASP A 24 7.87 1.57 16.82
N GLY A 25 8.20 2.80 16.40
CA GLY A 25 9.35 3.56 16.86
C GLY A 25 10.67 3.22 16.17
N LYS A 26 10.67 2.31 15.18
CA LYS A 26 11.84 2.00 14.37
C LYS A 26 11.89 2.87 13.13
N VAL A 27 13.08 3.03 12.55
CA VAL A 27 13.24 3.52 11.19
C VAL A 27 13.36 2.30 10.28
N TRP A 28 12.54 2.27 9.23
CA TRP A 28 12.48 1.18 8.26
C TRP A 28 13.03 1.66 6.92
N THR A 29 13.89 0.83 6.32
CA THR A 29 14.37 1.02 4.95
C THR A 29 13.66 0.08 3.97
N LEU A 30 13.84 0.32 2.67
CA LEU A 30 13.35 -0.60 1.64
C LEU A 30 13.87 -2.03 1.85
N GLU A 31 15.16 -2.16 2.18
CA GLU A 31 15.79 -3.48 2.39
C GLU A 31 15.24 -4.16 3.65
N ASP A 32 15.00 -3.44 4.75
CA ASP A 32 14.38 -4.01 5.95
C ASP A 32 12.96 -4.56 5.67
N CYS A 33 12.26 -3.96 4.70
CA CYS A 33 10.92 -4.36 4.32
C CYS A 33 10.90 -5.53 3.34
N ARG A 34 12.02 -5.85 2.68
CA ARG A 34 12.08 -6.84 1.59
C ARG A 34 11.68 -8.23 2.10
N GLY A 35 10.80 -8.90 1.35
CA GLY A 35 10.48 -10.31 1.54
C GLY A 35 11.32 -11.21 0.62
N GLU A 36 11.42 -12.48 0.95
CA GLU A 36 12.16 -13.48 0.16
C GLU A 36 11.64 -13.56 -1.29
N ASN A 37 10.33 -13.55 -1.46
CA ASN A 37 9.67 -13.73 -2.77
C ASN A 37 9.04 -12.45 -3.31
N GLY A 38 9.00 -11.38 -2.52
CA GLY A 38 8.48 -10.10 -2.97
C GLY A 38 8.21 -9.10 -1.86
N LEU A 39 7.76 -7.92 -2.28
CA LEU A 39 7.41 -6.82 -1.39
C LEU A 39 6.16 -6.12 -1.92
N LEU A 40 5.18 -5.91 -1.04
CA LEU A 40 4.06 -5.02 -1.28
C LEU A 40 4.28 -3.69 -0.57
N VAL A 41 4.46 -2.61 -1.34
CA VAL A 41 4.46 -1.23 -0.84
C VAL A 41 3.07 -0.63 -1.08
N MET A 42 2.45 -0.06 -0.04
CA MET A 42 1.11 0.53 -0.17
C MET A 42 1.04 1.92 0.44
N PHE A 43 0.45 2.86 -0.31
CA PHE A 43 0.16 4.19 0.18
C PHE A 43 -1.28 4.22 0.69
N ILE A 44 -1.46 4.37 2.00
CA ILE A 44 -2.76 4.36 2.67
C ILE A 44 -2.89 5.57 3.60
N CYS A 45 -4.06 5.72 4.22
CA CYS A 45 -4.27 6.68 5.30
C CYS A 45 -5.37 6.20 6.26
N ASN A 46 -5.57 6.90 7.37
CA ASN A 46 -6.44 6.44 8.45
C ASN A 46 -7.91 6.82 8.21
N HIS A 47 -8.14 7.93 7.50
CA HIS A 47 -9.49 8.52 7.40
C HIS A 47 -10.21 8.25 6.08
N CYS A 48 -9.51 7.81 5.02
CA CYS A 48 -10.10 7.65 3.69
C CYS A 48 -11.19 6.58 3.70
N PRO A 49 -12.41 6.85 3.19
CA PRO A 49 -13.48 5.86 3.12
C PRO A 49 -13.13 4.65 2.25
N TYR A 50 -12.28 4.82 1.23
CA TYR A 50 -11.81 3.70 0.41
C TYR A 50 -10.89 2.77 1.19
N VAL A 51 -9.97 3.32 2.00
CA VAL A 51 -9.09 2.50 2.86
C VAL A 51 -9.91 1.80 3.94
N LYS A 52 -10.80 2.52 4.61
CA LYS A 52 -11.68 1.94 5.65
C LYS A 52 -12.56 0.82 5.11
N ALA A 53 -13.03 0.93 3.86
CA ALA A 53 -13.87 -0.11 3.25
C ALA A 53 -13.12 -1.43 3.01
N ILE A 54 -11.79 -1.42 2.92
CA ILE A 54 -10.99 -2.60 2.57
C ILE A 54 -10.09 -3.09 3.70
N ILE A 55 -10.03 -2.40 4.84
CA ILE A 55 -8.97 -2.58 5.83
C ILE A 55 -8.88 -4.01 6.38
N ASP A 56 -10.02 -4.62 6.69
CA ASP A 56 -10.07 -6.01 7.20
C ASP A 56 -9.55 -7.01 6.15
N ARG A 57 -9.89 -6.77 4.88
CA ARG A 57 -9.45 -7.61 3.75
C ARG A 57 -7.98 -7.41 3.45
N LEU A 58 -7.49 -6.18 3.55
CA LEU A 58 -6.09 -5.84 3.39
C LEU A 58 -5.25 -6.55 4.45
N VAL A 59 -5.67 -6.53 5.72
CA VAL A 59 -4.98 -7.23 6.81
C VAL A 59 -5.01 -8.75 6.60
N ARG A 60 -6.15 -9.32 6.19
CA ARG A 60 -6.22 -10.75 5.81
C ARG A 60 -5.23 -11.09 4.70
N ASP A 61 -5.27 -10.35 3.59
CA ASP A 61 -4.50 -10.66 2.39
C ASP A 61 -2.99 -10.54 2.64
N THR A 62 -2.56 -9.49 3.35
CA THR A 62 -1.14 -9.29 3.70
C THR A 62 -0.61 -10.36 4.65
N ASN A 63 -1.42 -10.85 5.60
CA ASN A 63 -1.04 -11.97 6.45
C ASN A 63 -0.85 -13.27 5.67
N GLU A 64 -1.75 -13.56 4.72
CA GLU A 64 -1.63 -14.74 3.85
C GLU A 64 -0.42 -14.62 2.89
N LEU A 65 -0.18 -13.43 2.32
CA LEU A 65 0.98 -13.15 1.46
C LEU A 65 2.31 -13.29 2.20
N LYS A 66 2.36 -12.91 3.49
CA LYS A 66 3.54 -13.12 4.34
C LYS A 66 3.95 -14.58 4.43
N ALA A 67 2.98 -15.51 4.47
CA ALA A 67 3.25 -16.95 4.46
C ALA A 67 3.83 -17.44 3.12
N LEU A 68 3.69 -16.67 2.05
CA LEU A 68 4.26 -16.92 0.72
C LEU A 68 5.61 -16.19 0.52
N GLY A 69 6.19 -15.58 1.56
CA GLY A 69 7.45 -14.85 1.47
C GLY A 69 7.33 -13.43 0.91
N VAL A 70 6.10 -12.89 0.78
CA VAL A 70 5.87 -11.51 0.39
C VAL A 70 5.66 -10.65 1.63
N ASN A 71 6.65 -9.81 1.94
CA ASN A 71 6.49 -8.84 3.01
C ASN A 71 5.65 -7.64 2.55
N THR A 72 5.13 -6.87 3.49
CA THR A 72 4.30 -5.68 3.21
C THR A 72 4.82 -4.50 4.01
N VAL A 73 4.70 -3.30 3.45
CA VAL A 73 4.94 -2.02 4.12
C VAL A 73 3.87 -1.00 3.73
N ALA A 74 3.25 -0.37 4.72
CA ALA A 74 2.30 0.73 4.53
C ALA A 74 3.00 2.07 4.71
N ILE A 75 2.70 3.06 3.87
CA ILE A 75 3.24 4.41 3.94
C ILE A 75 2.07 5.41 3.96
N MET A 76 2.09 6.36 4.88
CA MET A 76 1.15 7.47 4.99
C MET A 76 1.87 8.76 4.62
N SER A 77 1.38 9.43 3.57
CA SER A 77 2.00 10.66 3.02
C SER A 77 1.04 11.86 3.00
N ASN A 78 -0.13 11.76 3.63
CA ASN A 78 -1.07 12.87 3.71
C ASN A 78 -0.55 13.97 4.64
N ASP A 79 -0.88 15.22 4.33
CA ASP A 79 -0.58 16.34 5.20
C ASP A 79 -1.39 16.27 6.50
N VAL A 80 -0.68 16.01 7.61
CA VAL A 80 -1.27 15.85 8.94
C VAL A 80 -1.76 17.16 9.55
N VAL A 81 -1.32 18.32 9.04
CA VAL A 81 -1.78 19.64 9.51
C VAL A 81 -3.24 19.85 9.10
N ASP A 82 -3.53 19.69 7.81
CA ASP A 82 -4.88 19.82 7.25
C ASP A 82 -5.75 18.59 7.54
N TYR A 83 -5.14 17.42 7.77
CA TYR A 83 -5.82 16.16 8.06
C TYR A 83 -5.31 15.51 9.36
N PRO A 84 -5.68 16.03 10.55
CA PRO A 84 -5.19 15.53 11.84
C PRO A 84 -5.52 14.06 12.12
N ALA A 85 -6.53 13.50 11.46
CA ALA A 85 -6.87 12.08 11.54
C ALA A 85 -5.74 11.16 11.01
N ASP A 86 -4.85 11.71 10.18
CA ASP A 86 -3.67 11.01 9.66
C ASP A 86 -2.40 11.29 10.49
N SER A 87 -2.51 11.98 11.64
CA SER A 87 -1.35 12.23 12.51
C SER A 87 -0.65 10.94 12.95
N PHE A 88 0.64 11.03 13.28
CA PHE A 88 1.45 9.89 13.69
C PHE A 88 0.86 9.13 14.90
N ASP A 89 0.27 9.85 15.86
CA ASP A 89 -0.39 9.22 17.00
C ASP A 89 -1.67 8.49 16.59
N ASN A 90 -2.45 9.05 15.65
CA ASN A 90 -3.60 8.35 15.09
C ASN A 90 -3.20 7.15 14.22
N MET A 91 -2.04 7.21 13.53
CA MET A 91 -1.49 6.05 12.82
C MET A 91 -1.17 4.91 13.78
N LYS A 92 -0.60 5.19 14.95
CA LYS A 92 -0.34 4.18 15.99
C LYS A 92 -1.63 3.52 16.43
N LEU A 93 -2.63 4.32 16.81
CA LEU A 93 -3.94 3.83 17.23
C LEU A 93 -4.58 2.97 16.13
N PHE A 94 -4.62 3.48 14.90
CA PHE A 94 -5.20 2.77 13.75
C PHE A 94 -4.49 1.43 13.50
N SER A 95 -3.15 1.40 13.49
CA SER A 95 -2.40 0.16 13.28
C SER A 95 -2.65 -0.89 14.37
N GLN A 96 -2.82 -0.46 15.62
CA GLN A 96 -3.12 -1.35 16.75
C GLN A 96 -4.56 -1.87 16.68
N GLU A 97 -5.53 -1.00 16.43
CA GLU A 97 -6.95 -1.34 16.32
C GLU A 97 -7.22 -2.32 15.18
N GLN A 98 -6.53 -2.14 14.04
CA GLN A 98 -6.69 -2.97 12.85
C GLN A 98 -5.77 -4.21 12.85
N GLY A 99 -4.91 -4.36 13.85
CA GLY A 99 -4.03 -5.54 13.98
C GLY A 99 -3.00 -5.65 12.86
N PHE A 100 -2.37 -4.55 12.47
CA PHE A 100 -1.33 -4.57 11.44
C PHE A 100 -0.14 -5.43 11.87
N THR A 101 0.27 -6.34 10.99
CA THR A 101 1.42 -7.25 11.18
C THR A 101 2.62 -6.87 10.31
N PHE A 102 2.53 -5.68 9.71
CA PHE A 102 3.50 -5.04 8.81
C PHE A 102 3.79 -3.61 9.26
N PRO A 103 4.93 -3.01 8.89
CA PRO A 103 5.28 -1.65 9.28
C PRO A 103 4.31 -0.63 8.68
N TYR A 104 3.94 0.38 9.47
CA TYR A 104 3.19 1.55 9.01
C TYR A 104 4.03 2.81 9.21
N LEU A 105 4.46 3.40 8.10
CA LEU A 105 5.51 4.41 8.04
C LEU A 105 4.94 5.79 7.71
N LEU A 106 5.53 6.83 8.30
CA LEU A 106 5.18 8.22 8.04
C LEU A 106 6.16 8.82 7.02
N ASP A 107 5.67 9.19 5.84
CA ASP A 107 6.38 10.00 4.85
C ASP A 107 5.98 11.48 5.01
N GLU A 108 6.53 12.13 6.04
CA GLU A 108 6.20 13.52 6.37
C GLU A 108 6.57 14.50 5.24
N SER A 109 7.64 14.21 4.49
CA SER A 109 8.11 15.05 3.38
C SER A 109 7.26 14.94 2.11
N GLN A 110 6.48 13.86 2.01
CA GLN A 110 5.76 13.43 0.81
C GLN A 110 6.65 13.09 -0.39
N GLN A 111 7.98 13.05 -0.20
CA GLN A 111 8.94 12.82 -1.27
C GLN A 111 8.94 11.36 -1.71
N VAL A 112 8.72 10.42 -0.79
CA VAL A 112 8.63 8.98 -1.14
C VAL A 112 7.40 8.75 -1.99
N ALA A 113 6.23 9.27 -1.61
CA ALA A 113 5.02 9.20 -2.45
C ALA A 113 5.22 9.84 -3.83
N LYS A 114 5.87 11.00 -3.91
CA LYS A 114 6.19 11.65 -5.20
C LYS A 114 7.10 10.79 -6.07
N ASN A 115 8.15 10.20 -5.49
CA ASN A 115 9.10 9.38 -6.23
C ASN A 115 8.49 8.06 -6.74
N TYR A 116 7.63 7.42 -5.94
CA TYR A 116 6.83 6.27 -6.37
C TYR A 116 5.76 6.64 -7.40
N GLY A 117 5.45 7.93 -7.55
CA GLY A 117 4.35 8.42 -8.36
C GLY A 117 2.99 7.97 -7.80
N ALA A 118 2.88 7.82 -6.47
CA ALA A 118 1.62 7.48 -5.81
C ALA A 118 0.63 8.65 -5.93
N VAL A 119 -0.62 8.34 -6.25
CA VAL A 119 -1.63 9.38 -6.55
C VAL A 119 -2.82 9.37 -5.61
N CYS A 120 -3.17 8.22 -5.04
CA CYS A 120 -4.34 8.06 -4.19
C CYS A 120 -4.08 7.16 -2.98
N THR A 121 -5.09 7.07 -2.10
CA THR A 121 -5.13 6.13 -0.98
C THR A 121 -6.42 5.30 -1.09
N PRO A 122 -6.35 3.96 -1.23
CA PRO A 122 -5.12 3.16 -1.33
C PRO A 122 -4.49 3.17 -2.73
N ASP A 123 -3.15 3.11 -2.81
CA ASP A 123 -2.37 2.86 -4.03
C ASP A 123 -1.34 1.75 -3.74
N PHE A 124 -1.27 0.73 -4.58
CA PHE A 124 -0.55 -0.52 -4.30
C PHE A 124 0.55 -0.75 -5.33
N PHE A 125 1.74 -1.11 -4.86
CA PHE A 125 2.92 -1.41 -5.65
C PHE A 125 3.48 -2.76 -5.22
N GLY A 126 3.25 -3.78 -6.03
CA GLY A 126 3.70 -5.14 -5.80
C GLY A 126 4.97 -5.45 -6.58
N TYR A 127 6.02 -5.84 -5.86
CA TYR A 127 7.34 -6.14 -6.39
C TYR A 127 7.67 -7.62 -6.22
N ASN A 128 8.42 -8.19 -7.18
CA ASN A 128 8.98 -9.53 -7.06
C ASN A 128 10.22 -9.57 -6.15
N GLY A 129 10.82 -10.76 -5.98
CA GLY A 129 12.02 -10.97 -5.17
C GLY A 129 13.22 -10.10 -5.57
N ASP A 130 13.28 -9.62 -6.82
CA ASP A 130 14.32 -8.71 -7.33
C ASP A 130 13.96 -7.21 -7.15
N LEU A 131 12.90 -6.91 -6.41
CA LEU A 131 12.35 -5.57 -6.22
C LEU A 131 11.99 -4.86 -7.54
N LYS A 132 11.49 -5.62 -8.51
CA LYS A 132 10.97 -5.13 -9.79
C LYS A 132 9.44 -5.11 -9.77
N LEU A 133 8.85 -3.99 -10.18
CA LEU A 133 7.40 -3.79 -10.16
C LEU A 133 6.71 -4.81 -11.07
N GLN A 134 5.76 -5.53 -10.51
CA GLN A 134 4.95 -6.53 -11.21
C GLN A 134 3.45 -6.28 -11.05
N TYR A 135 3.05 -5.49 -10.05
CA TYR A 135 1.65 -5.18 -9.80
C TYR A 135 1.44 -3.72 -9.40
N ARG A 136 0.45 -3.07 -10.02
CA ARG A 136 -0.08 -1.76 -9.69
C ARG A 136 -1.57 -1.72 -10.04
N GLY A 137 -2.42 -1.89 -9.03
CA GLY A 137 -3.86 -2.05 -9.23
C GLY A 137 -4.65 -2.04 -7.92
N ARG A 138 -5.93 -2.42 -7.99
CA ARG A 138 -6.86 -2.46 -6.85
C ARG A 138 -6.65 -3.66 -5.94
N LEU A 139 -7.11 -3.59 -4.68
CA LEU A 139 -7.22 -4.79 -3.84
C LEU A 139 -8.23 -5.79 -4.41
N ASP A 140 -9.45 -5.31 -4.62
CA ASP A 140 -10.62 -6.02 -5.14
C ASP A 140 -11.63 -5.01 -5.73
N GLU A 141 -12.87 -5.43 -5.98
CA GLU A 141 -13.94 -4.60 -6.54
C GLU A 141 -14.50 -3.53 -5.60
N SER A 142 -14.00 -3.45 -4.35
CA SER A 142 -14.47 -2.48 -3.37
C SER A 142 -14.20 -1.04 -3.81
N ARG A 143 -15.02 -0.13 -3.29
CA ARG A 143 -14.91 1.32 -3.49
C ARG A 143 -15.01 2.01 -2.12
N LYS A 144 -15.88 3.02 -1.98
CA LYS A 144 -16.22 3.60 -0.66
C LYS A 144 -17.03 2.66 0.23
N GLN A 145 -17.55 1.58 -0.36
CA GLN A 145 -18.25 0.50 0.30
C GLN A 145 -17.52 -0.79 -0.05
N ALA A 146 -17.43 -1.68 0.93
CA ALA A 146 -16.88 -3.02 0.70
C ALA A 146 -17.75 -3.74 -0.34
N ALA A 147 -17.10 -4.44 -1.28
CA ALA A 147 -17.82 -5.31 -2.20
C ALA A 147 -18.39 -6.54 -1.47
N ALA A 148 -19.05 -7.44 -2.20
CA ALA A 148 -19.45 -8.73 -1.64
C ALA A 148 -18.23 -9.51 -1.09
N THR A 149 -18.44 -10.45 -0.18
CA THR A 149 -17.35 -11.19 0.49
C THR A 149 -16.65 -12.20 -0.41
N ASP A 150 -17.30 -12.61 -1.50
CA ASP A 150 -16.89 -13.61 -2.48
C ASP A 150 -16.28 -12.99 -3.75
N VAL A 151 -16.05 -11.67 -3.76
CA VAL A 151 -15.36 -11.03 -4.89
C VAL A 151 -13.93 -11.54 -5.04
N ARG A 152 -13.46 -11.45 -6.28
CA ARG A 152 -12.07 -11.76 -6.64
C ARG A 152 -11.10 -10.91 -5.81
N ARG A 153 -10.02 -11.53 -5.34
CA ARG A 153 -8.95 -10.88 -4.58
C ARG A 153 -7.80 -10.51 -5.54
N ASP A 154 -8.02 -9.50 -6.38
CA ASP A 154 -7.12 -9.14 -7.48
C ASP A 154 -5.65 -8.97 -7.03
N LEU A 155 -5.42 -8.22 -5.95
CA LEU A 155 -4.06 -8.00 -5.41
C LEU A 155 -3.46 -9.29 -4.87
N PHE A 156 -4.23 -10.07 -4.10
CA PHE A 156 -3.74 -11.30 -3.49
C PHE A 156 -3.34 -12.34 -4.54
N GLU A 157 -4.21 -12.58 -5.53
CA GLU A 157 -3.92 -13.51 -6.63
C GLU A 157 -2.70 -13.06 -7.41
N ALA A 158 -2.59 -11.76 -7.74
CA ALA A 158 -1.43 -11.23 -8.44
C ALA A 158 -0.13 -11.38 -7.64
N MET A 159 -0.14 -11.05 -6.35
CA MET A 159 1.05 -11.15 -5.51
C MET A 159 1.43 -12.60 -5.19
N LYS A 160 0.46 -13.51 -5.17
CA LYS A 160 0.72 -14.95 -5.13
C LYS A 160 1.45 -15.40 -6.41
N ASP A 161 0.95 -15.03 -7.59
CA ASP A 161 1.61 -15.36 -8.87
C ASP A 161 3.03 -14.78 -8.92
N VAL A 162 3.22 -13.54 -8.43
CA VAL A 162 4.53 -12.90 -8.31
C VAL A 162 5.45 -13.68 -7.37
N ALA A 163 4.95 -14.14 -6.22
CA ALA A 163 5.75 -14.93 -5.28
C ALA A 163 6.19 -16.28 -5.86
N GLU A 164 5.33 -16.92 -6.65
CA GLU A 164 5.57 -18.25 -7.23
C GLU A 164 6.42 -18.19 -8.51
N THR A 165 6.30 -17.11 -9.30
CA THR A 165 6.85 -17.05 -10.67
C THR A 165 7.76 -15.85 -10.94
N GLY A 166 7.76 -14.86 -10.04
CA GLY A 166 8.42 -13.57 -10.24
C GLY A 166 7.72 -12.62 -11.21
N GLN A 167 6.54 -12.99 -11.73
CA GLN A 167 5.81 -12.26 -12.76
C GLN A 167 4.37 -11.98 -12.34
N GLY A 168 3.90 -10.76 -12.59
CA GLY A 168 2.52 -10.35 -12.31
C GLY A 168 1.59 -10.51 -13.52
N PRO A 169 0.27 -10.40 -13.33
CA PRO A 169 -0.69 -10.46 -14.42
C PRO A 169 -0.53 -9.26 -15.37
N LYS A 170 -0.59 -9.51 -16.69
CA LYS A 170 -0.45 -8.46 -17.71
C LYS A 170 -1.61 -7.45 -17.71
N GLN A 171 -2.80 -7.89 -17.31
CA GLN A 171 -3.98 -7.05 -17.20
C GLN A 171 -4.25 -6.79 -15.73
N GLN A 172 -4.30 -5.52 -15.36
CA GLN A 172 -4.48 -5.07 -14.00
C GLN A 172 -5.51 -3.96 -13.98
N ILE A 173 -6.40 -3.99 -13.00
CA ILE A 173 -7.44 -2.97 -12.87
C ILE A 173 -6.92 -1.92 -11.89
N PRO A 174 -6.90 -0.62 -12.28
CA PRO A 174 -6.44 0.45 -11.42
C PRO A 174 -7.09 0.45 -10.04
N SER A 175 -6.32 0.82 -9.02
CA SER A 175 -6.90 1.19 -7.73
C SER A 175 -7.68 2.49 -7.88
N MET A 176 -8.58 2.75 -6.93
CA MET A 176 -9.34 3.99 -6.86
C MET A 176 -9.40 4.46 -5.43
N GLY A 177 -9.13 5.75 -5.23
CA GLY A 177 -9.11 6.31 -3.89
C GLY A 177 -9.18 7.83 -3.88
N CYS A 178 -9.25 8.35 -2.67
CA CYS A 178 -9.05 9.77 -2.43
C CYS A 178 -7.61 10.15 -2.81
N SER A 179 -7.43 11.32 -3.44
CA SER A 179 -6.09 11.84 -3.71
C SER A 179 -5.24 11.91 -2.43
N ILE A 180 -3.93 11.69 -2.55
CA ILE A 180 -2.99 12.03 -1.48
C ILE A 180 -3.16 13.52 -1.14
N LYS A 181 -3.07 13.84 0.15
CA LYS A 181 -3.23 15.21 0.67
C LYS A 181 -1.90 15.94 0.62
N TRP A 182 -1.56 16.43 -0.56
CA TRP A 182 -0.31 17.17 -0.79
C TRP A 182 -0.28 18.49 -0.02
N ARG A 183 0.86 18.80 0.61
CA ARG A 183 1.13 20.12 1.18
C ARG A 183 1.17 21.17 0.06
N ALA A 184 0.71 22.37 0.37
CA ALA A 184 0.96 23.51 -0.50
C ALA A 184 2.48 23.72 -0.65
N ALA A 185 2.91 24.03 -1.88
CA ALA A 185 4.30 24.34 -2.20
C ALA A 185 4.73 25.69 -1.61
#